data_AF-A0A5B8LN47-F1
#
_entry.id   AF-A0A5B8LN47-F1
#
_cell.length_a   1.000
_cell.length_b   1.000
_cell.length_c   1.000
_cell.angle_alpha   90.00
_cell.angle_beta   90.00
_cell.angle_gamma   90.00
#
_symmetry.space_group_name_H-M   'P 1'
#
loop_
_entity.id
_entity.type
_entity.pdbx_description
1 polymer ?
#
loop_
_entity_poly.entity_id
_entity_poly.type
_entity_poly.pdbx_seq_one_letter_code
_entity_poly.pdbx_strand_id
1 'polypeptide(L)'
;MRIDGARAMGGYAAVMTLATIWLALGGVAPATARFDTIDVQRINVREPDGTLRLAISNHARIPGLIYGGREYPNPNRTDAGMIFYNDQGDENGGLVFDGGLKNGKPTNGGSLTFDRWRQDQTLQLVSTEDGADRRVGMVVNDRPDTPLDFDAMDRWRAMKPGPERDALTAKAGFGNARRAWLGRTEDGTVALVLSDPQGRPRLTLGVGKDGEPSVELRDAAGKVTRTLR
;
A
#
# COMPACT_ATOMS: atom_id res chain seq x y z
N MET A 1 -5.38 -64.81 -45.41
CA MET A 1 -4.57 -64.64 -44.18
C MET A 1 -5.52 -64.74 -43.00
N ARG A 2 -5.45 -65.80 -42.19
CA ARG A 2 -6.30 -65.94 -40.98
C ARG A 2 -5.67 -65.10 -39.87
N ILE A 3 -6.43 -64.13 -39.35
CA ILE A 3 -5.98 -63.35 -38.20
C ILE A 3 -6.08 -64.24 -36.97
N ASP A 4 -4.96 -64.38 -36.25
CA ASP A 4 -4.90 -65.05 -34.96
C ASP A 4 -5.58 -64.15 -33.92
N GLY A 5 -6.72 -64.57 -33.41
CA GLY A 5 -7.53 -63.80 -32.46
C GLY A 5 -6.78 -63.44 -31.17
N ALA A 6 -5.85 -64.28 -30.71
CA ALA A 6 -5.05 -64.02 -29.51
C ALA A 6 -4.05 -62.88 -29.75
N ARG A 7 -3.40 -62.86 -30.92
CA ARG A 7 -2.50 -61.77 -31.34
C ARG A 7 -3.27 -60.47 -31.59
N ALA A 8 -4.48 -60.57 -32.14
CA ALA A 8 -5.36 -59.42 -32.33
C ALA A 8 -5.80 -58.79 -30.99
N MET A 9 -6.18 -59.61 -30.00
CA MET A 9 -6.53 -59.14 -28.66
C MET A 9 -5.32 -58.56 -27.91
N GLY A 10 -4.16 -59.19 -28.00
CA GLY A 10 -2.93 -58.67 -27.40
C GLY A 10 -2.51 -57.31 -27.97
N GLY A 11 -2.61 -57.15 -29.29
CA GLY A 11 -2.36 -55.88 -29.96
C GLY A 11 -3.37 -54.80 -29.56
N TYR A 12 -4.65 -55.14 -29.50
CA TYR A 12 -5.71 -54.24 -29.03
C TYR A 12 -5.46 -53.77 -27.59
N ALA A 13 -5.16 -54.70 -26.67
CA ALA A 13 -4.90 -54.38 -25.27
C ALA A 13 -3.68 -53.46 -25.11
N ALA A 14 -2.61 -53.69 -25.88
CA ALA A 14 -1.42 -52.85 -25.87
C ALA A 14 -1.72 -51.43 -26.37
N VAL A 15 -2.46 -51.30 -27.46
CA VAL A 15 -2.88 -49.98 -28.00
C VAL A 15 -3.78 -49.25 -27.02
N MET A 16 -4.76 -49.93 -26.43
CA MET A 16 -5.66 -49.34 -25.45
C MET A 16 -4.90 -48.90 -24.20
N THR A 17 -3.96 -49.70 -23.72
CA THR A 17 -3.15 -49.36 -22.55
C THR A 17 -2.25 -48.16 -22.82
N LEU A 18 -1.59 -48.10 -23.98
CA LEU A 18 -0.79 -46.94 -24.39
C LEU A 18 -1.66 -45.68 -24.57
N ALA A 19 -2.87 -45.81 -25.11
CA ALA A 19 -3.81 -44.70 -25.23
C ALA A 19 -4.27 -44.20 -23.85
N THR A 20 -4.56 -45.09 -22.91
CA THR A 20 -4.91 -44.73 -21.52
C THR A 20 -3.73 -44.07 -20.81
N ILE A 21 -2.51 -44.60 -20.97
CA ILE A 21 -1.30 -44.00 -20.42
C ILE A 21 -1.07 -42.62 -21.02
N TRP A 22 -1.25 -42.45 -22.34
CA TRP A 22 -1.10 -41.15 -23.01
C TRP A 22 -2.17 -40.15 -22.56
N LEU A 23 -3.41 -40.57 -22.33
CA LEU A 23 -4.47 -39.73 -21.77
C LEU A 23 -4.22 -39.39 -20.29
N ALA A 24 -3.64 -40.31 -19.52
CA ALA A 24 -3.31 -40.09 -18.11
C ALA A 24 -2.04 -39.24 -17.93
N LEU A 25 -1.08 -39.33 -18.85
CA LEU A 25 0.17 -38.55 -18.86
C LEU A 25 0.07 -37.27 -19.68
N GLY A 26 -0.99 -37.12 -20.49
CA GLY A 26 -1.36 -35.90 -21.19
C GLY A 26 -1.79 -34.86 -20.17
N GLY A 27 -0.80 -34.32 -19.45
CA GLY A 27 -0.99 -33.27 -18.47
C GLY A 27 -1.79 -32.15 -19.12
N VAL A 28 -2.96 -31.87 -18.56
CA VAL A 28 -3.73 -30.69 -18.91
C VAL A 28 -2.83 -29.52 -18.58
N ALA A 29 -2.16 -28.95 -19.59
CA ALA A 29 -1.47 -27.68 -19.41
C ALA A 29 -2.50 -26.71 -18.82
N PRO A 30 -2.18 -25.97 -17.75
CA PRO A 30 -3.15 -25.08 -17.13
C PRO A 30 -3.64 -24.11 -18.20
N ALA A 31 -4.91 -24.25 -18.59
CA ALA A 31 -5.51 -23.34 -19.55
C ALA A 31 -5.67 -21.98 -18.88
N THR A 32 -5.30 -20.90 -19.59
CA THR A 32 -5.58 -19.54 -19.12
C THR A 32 -7.09 -19.38 -18.97
N ALA A 33 -7.55 -19.13 -17.75
CA ALA A 33 -8.95 -18.79 -17.51
C ALA A 33 -9.27 -17.42 -18.14
N ARG A 34 -10.41 -17.33 -18.82
CA ARG A 34 -10.94 -16.09 -19.37
C ARG A 34 -12.32 -15.85 -18.78
N PHE A 35 -12.56 -14.63 -18.34
CA PHE A 35 -13.82 -14.20 -17.76
C PHE A 35 -14.22 -12.90 -18.45
N ASP A 36 -15.51 -12.72 -18.72
CA ASP A 36 -16.03 -11.40 -19.12
C ASP A 36 -16.04 -10.47 -17.89
N THR A 37 -16.61 -10.95 -16.78
CA THR A 37 -16.71 -10.21 -15.51
C THR A 37 -16.39 -11.14 -14.33
N ILE A 38 -15.73 -10.60 -13.31
CA ILE A 38 -15.48 -11.29 -12.04
C ILE A 38 -16.14 -10.48 -10.91
N ASP A 39 -17.18 -11.03 -10.29
CA ASP A 39 -17.82 -10.45 -9.11
C ASP A 39 -17.39 -11.20 -7.84
N VAL A 40 -16.48 -10.60 -7.09
CA VAL A 40 -15.86 -11.19 -5.90
C VAL A 40 -15.54 -10.11 -4.88
N GLN A 41 -15.43 -10.51 -3.62
CA GLN A 41 -15.01 -9.59 -2.56
C GLN A 41 -13.50 -9.34 -2.55
N ARG A 42 -12.70 -10.31 -3.02
CA ARG A 42 -11.23 -10.24 -3.03
C ARG A 42 -10.60 -11.13 -4.09
N ILE A 43 -9.53 -10.64 -4.70
CA ILE A 43 -8.59 -11.37 -5.56
C ILE A 43 -7.21 -11.35 -4.89
N ASN A 44 -6.53 -12.50 -4.85
CA ASN A 44 -5.13 -12.60 -4.42
C ASN A 44 -4.27 -12.98 -5.63
N VAL A 45 -3.20 -12.23 -5.87
CA VAL A 45 -2.11 -12.60 -6.78
C VAL A 45 -0.96 -13.15 -5.95
N ARG A 46 -0.50 -14.35 -6.29
CA ARG A 46 0.55 -15.07 -5.54
C ARG A 46 1.64 -15.56 -6.47
N GLU A 47 2.85 -15.65 -5.93
CA GLU A 47 3.94 -16.39 -6.55
C GLU A 47 3.66 -17.92 -6.54
N PRO A 48 4.41 -18.72 -7.33
CA PRO A 48 4.24 -20.19 -7.35
C PRO A 48 4.42 -20.87 -5.99
N ASP A 49 5.22 -20.28 -5.10
CA ASP A 49 5.44 -20.77 -3.74
C ASP A 49 4.31 -20.38 -2.75
N GLY A 50 3.33 -19.60 -3.21
CA GLY A 50 2.20 -19.13 -2.42
C GLY A 50 2.38 -17.74 -1.80
N THR A 51 3.55 -17.11 -1.92
CA THR A 51 3.83 -15.76 -1.40
C THR A 51 2.85 -14.75 -2.01
N LEU A 52 2.19 -13.94 -1.17
CA LEU A 52 1.23 -12.93 -1.62
C LEU A 52 1.97 -11.74 -2.25
N ARG A 53 1.48 -11.23 -3.39
CA ARG A 53 2.07 -10.11 -4.14
C ARG A 53 1.14 -8.93 -4.31
N LEU A 54 -0.15 -9.22 -4.43
CA LEU A 54 -1.21 -8.23 -4.52
C LEU A 54 -2.51 -8.79 -3.94
N ALA A 55 -3.19 -7.99 -3.13
CA ALA A 55 -4.58 -8.21 -2.76
C ALA A 55 -5.44 -7.08 -3.33
N ILE A 56 -6.42 -7.41 -4.16
CA ILE A 56 -7.47 -6.48 -4.63
C ILE A 56 -8.74 -6.82 -3.86
N SER A 57 -9.31 -5.89 -3.12
CA SER A 57 -10.39 -6.21 -2.19
C SER A 57 -11.33 -5.05 -1.88
N ASN A 58 -12.57 -5.39 -1.55
CA ASN A 58 -13.50 -4.46 -0.92
C ASN A 58 -13.10 -4.16 0.55
N HIS A 59 -13.76 -3.19 1.16
CA HIS A 59 -13.53 -2.79 2.56
C HIS A 59 -13.65 -3.97 3.55
N ALA A 60 -14.63 -4.85 3.37
CA ALA A 60 -14.87 -5.96 4.30
C ALA A 60 -13.79 -7.06 4.26
N ARG A 61 -12.98 -7.13 3.20
CA ARG A 61 -11.98 -8.19 2.98
C ARG A 61 -10.56 -7.67 2.74
N ILE A 62 -10.34 -6.37 2.91
CA ILE A 62 -9.03 -5.77 2.83
C ILE A 62 -8.13 -6.35 3.94
N PRO A 63 -6.90 -6.76 3.62
CA PRO A 63 -6.01 -7.35 4.62
C PRO A 63 -5.56 -6.31 5.66
N GLY A 64 -5.14 -6.82 6.82
CA GLY A 64 -4.36 -6.05 7.79
C GLY A 64 -2.98 -5.70 7.24
N LEU A 65 -2.09 -5.28 8.15
CA LEU A 65 -0.69 -5.02 7.83
C LEU A 65 0.06 -6.35 7.85
N ILE A 66 0.51 -6.85 6.70
CA ILE A 66 1.31 -8.07 6.64
C ILE A 66 2.79 -7.69 6.75
N TYR A 67 3.46 -8.17 7.79
CA TYR A 67 4.84 -7.85 8.08
C TYR A 67 5.52 -8.99 8.84
N GLY A 68 6.72 -9.37 8.41
CA GLY A 68 7.50 -10.44 9.04
C GLY A 68 6.79 -11.79 9.03
N GLY A 69 5.94 -12.05 8.02
CA GLY A 69 5.12 -13.26 7.95
C GLY A 69 3.91 -13.29 8.89
N ARG A 70 3.59 -12.19 9.58
CA ARG A 70 2.42 -12.05 10.45
C ARG A 70 1.48 -10.97 9.92
N GLU A 71 0.18 -11.18 10.06
CA GLU A 71 -0.83 -10.16 9.81
C GLU A 71 -1.18 -9.43 11.12
N TYR A 72 -1.02 -8.12 11.13
CA TYR A 72 -1.38 -7.23 12.22
C TYR A 72 -2.70 -6.49 11.87
N PRO A 73 -3.60 -6.27 12.85
CA PRO A 73 -4.82 -5.51 12.60
C PRO A 73 -4.54 -4.08 12.14
N ASN A 74 -5.29 -3.60 11.15
CA ASN A 74 -5.29 -2.20 10.73
C ASN A 74 -6.68 -1.57 10.93
N PRO A 75 -7.09 -1.27 12.17
CA PRO A 75 -8.45 -0.81 12.45
C PRO A 75 -8.78 0.55 11.82
N ASN A 76 -7.77 1.30 11.37
CA ASN A 76 -7.95 2.60 10.72
C ASN A 76 -8.13 2.49 9.20
N ARG A 77 -7.91 1.32 8.60
CA ARG A 77 -8.10 1.08 7.17
C ARG A 77 -9.59 0.82 6.92
N THR A 78 -10.31 1.87 6.55
CA THR A 78 -11.74 1.80 6.20
C THR A 78 -12.01 1.75 4.69
N ASP A 79 -10.93 1.62 3.92
CA ASP A 79 -10.94 1.83 2.48
C ASP A 79 -11.01 0.48 1.73
N ALA A 80 -11.36 0.54 0.45
CA ALA A 80 -11.22 -0.58 -0.48
C ALA A 80 -10.04 -0.31 -1.44
N GLY A 81 -9.46 -1.36 -2.03
CA GLY A 81 -8.43 -1.15 -3.04
C GLY A 81 -7.43 -2.28 -3.16
N MET A 82 -6.20 -1.90 -3.48
CA MET A 82 -5.07 -2.75 -3.80
C MET A 82 -3.98 -2.60 -2.74
N ILE A 83 -3.53 -3.70 -2.15
CA ILE A 83 -2.37 -3.74 -1.25
C ILE A 83 -1.26 -4.55 -1.92
N PHE A 84 -0.07 -3.97 -2.00
CA PHE A 84 1.10 -4.55 -2.65
C PHE A 84 2.05 -5.14 -1.61
N TYR A 85 2.77 -6.19 -2.01
CA TYR A 85 3.71 -6.90 -1.15
C TYR A 85 5.04 -7.10 -1.87
N ASN A 86 6.14 -7.03 -1.13
CA ASN A 86 7.50 -7.29 -1.63
C ASN A 86 7.80 -8.79 -1.72
N ASP A 87 9.02 -9.14 -2.13
CA ASP A 87 9.42 -10.54 -2.42
C ASP A 87 9.44 -11.43 -1.16
N GLN A 88 9.38 -10.82 0.02
CA GLN A 88 9.29 -11.51 1.30
C GLN A 88 7.84 -11.62 1.80
N GLY A 89 6.87 -11.09 1.04
CA GLY A 89 5.46 -11.04 1.43
C GLY A 89 5.12 -9.93 2.44
N ASP A 90 6.04 -9.00 2.71
CA ASP A 90 5.76 -7.83 3.56
C ASP A 90 5.05 -6.76 2.73
N GLU A 91 4.02 -6.11 3.31
CA GLU A 91 3.31 -4.99 2.70
C GLU A 91 4.31 -3.88 2.34
N ASN A 92 4.24 -3.35 1.11
CA ASN A 92 5.13 -2.30 0.63
C ASN A 92 4.41 -1.12 -0.04
N GLY A 93 3.13 -0.95 0.26
CA GLY A 93 2.31 0.15 -0.24
C GLY A 93 0.92 -0.29 -0.66
N GLY A 94 0.12 0.67 -1.10
CA GLY A 94 -1.26 0.44 -1.49
C GLY A 94 -1.84 1.54 -2.35
N LEU A 95 -2.87 1.18 -3.11
CA LEU A 95 -3.77 2.10 -3.79
C LEU A 95 -5.16 1.88 -3.21
N VAL A 96 -5.63 2.82 -2.39
CA VAL A 96 -6.88 2.68 -1.64
C VAL A 96 -7.77 3.88 -1.84
N PHE A 97 -9.08 3.64 -1.79
CA PHE A 97 -10.11 4.65 -1.92
C PHE A 97 -11.25 4.39 -0.94
N ASP A 98 -11.81 5.47 -0.41
CA ASP A 98 -13.11 5.51 0.24
C ASP A 98 -13.91 6.73 -0.23
N GLY A 99 -15.17 6.78 0.15
CA GLY A 99 -16.01 7.93 -0.10
C GLY A 99 -17.48 7.67 0.11
N GLY A 100 -18.23 8.75 0.27
CA GLY A 100 -19.67 8.72 0.48
C GLY A 100 -20.14 9.83 1.39
N LEU A 101 -21.43 9.79 1.73
CA LEU A 101 -22.04 10.70 2.69
C LEU A 101 -21.90 10.12 4.10
N LYS A 102 -21.21 10.84 5.00
CA LYS A 102 -21.17 10.54 6.43
C LYS A 102 -21.95 11.63 7.17
N ASN A 103 -23.07 11.28 7.80
CA ASN A 103 -23.96 12.23 8.48
C ASN A 103 -24.40 13.41 7.60
N GLY A 104 -24.68 13.15 6.31
CA GLY A 104 -25.08 14.19 5.35
C GLY A 104 -23.92 15.05 4.81
N LYS A 105 -22.69 14.83 5.28
CA LYS A 105 -21.49 15.52 4.83
C LYS A 105 -20.76 14.67 3.77
N PRO A 106 -20.37 15.24 2.61
CA PRO A 106 -19.52 14.54 1.65
C PRO A 106 -18.17 14.19 2.28
N THR A 107 -17.75 12.96 2.07
CA THR A 107 -16.41 12.48 2.42
C THR A 107 -15.83 11.74 1.23
N ASN A 108 -14.55 11.89 0.99
CA ASN A 108 -13.83 11.15 -0.05
C ASN A 108 -12.38 10.97 0.38
N GLY A 109 -11.79 9.83 0.05
CA GLY A 109 -10.42 9.51 0.38
C GLY A 109 -9.79 8.69 -0.73
N GLY A 110 -8.54 9.01 -1.04
CA GLY A 110 -7.75 8.30 -2.01
C GLY A 110 -6.28 8.42 -1.65
N SER A 111 -5.58 7.30 -1.66
CA SER A 111 -4.15 7.26 -1.38
C SER A 111 -3.44 6.26 -2.28
N LEU A 112 -2.32 6.69 -2.87
CA LEU A 112 -1.31 5.82 -3.45
C LEU A 112 -0.05 5.95 -2.61
N THR A 113 0.39 4.86 -2.01
CA THR A 113 1.53 4.84 -1.10
C THR A 113 2.64 3.92 -1.59
N PHE A 114 3.87 4.33 -1.33
CA PHE A 114 5.06 3.52 -1.53
C PHE A 114 5.82 3.47 -0.21
N ASP A 115 5.87 2.28 0.35
CA ASP A 115 6.55 2.05 1.62
C ASP A 115 8.00 1.66 1.37
N ARG A 116 8.86 2.01 2.31
CA ARG A 116 10.25 1.57 2.30
C ARG A 116 10.33 0.11 2.77
N TRP A 117 11.39 -0.61 2.38
CA TRP A 117 11.65 -1.95 2.89
C TRP A 117 11.55 -2.00 4.42
N ARG A 118 10.59 -2.79 4.92
CA ARG A 118 10.28 -2.98 6.34
C ARG A 118 10.03 -1.69 7.14
N GLN A 119 9.56 -0.69 6.44
CA GLN A 119 9.26 0.64 6.94
C GLN A 119 7.97 1.12 6.31
N ASP A 120 7.54 2.31 6.70
CA ASP A 120 6.27 2.87 6.29
C ASP A 120 6.50 3.93 5.17
N GLN A 121 5.46 4.64 4.71
CA GLN A 121 5.52 5.42 3.45
C GLN A 121 6.71 6.39 3.32
N THR A 122 7.47 6.29 2.22
CA THR A 122 8.45 7.29 1.77
C THR A 122 7.88 8.22 0.69
N LEU A 123 6.92 7.76 -0.10
CA LEU A 123 6.19 8.57 -1.08
C LEU A 123 4.69 8.32 -0.95
N GLN A 124 3.91 9.39 -1.05
CA GLN A 124 2.44 9.31 -1.06
C GLN A 124 1.85 10.29 -2.06
N LEU A 125 0.80 9.88 -2.75
CA LEU A 125 -0.20 10.76 -3.37
C LEU A 125 -1.48 10.63 -2.54
N VAL A 126 -2.00 11.75 -2.05
CA VAL A 126 -3.17 11.77 -1.16
C VAL A 126 -4.22 12.74 -1.69
N SER A 127 -5.48 12.37 -1.55
CA SER A 127 -6.64 13.21 -1.80
C SER A 127 -7.69 12.89 -0.76
N THR A 128 -8.01 13.84 0.11
CA THR A 128 -9.03 13.71 1.16
C THR A 128 -9.99 14.89 1.12
N GLU A 129 -11.26 14.60 1.26
CA GLU A 129 -12.35 15.55 1.42
C GLU A 129 -13.15 15.19 2.69
N ASP A 130 -13.36 16.19 3.53
CA ASP A 130 -14.32 16.14 4.64
C ASP A 130 -15.18 17.41 4.60
N GLY A 131 -16.26 17.35 3.81
CA GLY A 131 -17.15 18.47 3.53
C GLY A 131 -16.45 19.58 2.75
N ALA A 132 -16.22 20.72 3.39
CA ALA A 132 -15.52 21.85 2.76
C ALA A 132 -13.99 21.69 2.83
N ASP A 133 -13.49 20.86 3.75
CA ASP A 133 -12.07 20.67 3.97
C ASP A 133 -11.53 19.71 2.91
N ARG A 134 -10.53 20.17 2.16
CA ARG A 134 -9.90 19.39 1.09
C ARG A 134 -8.39 19.46 1.20
N ARG A 135 -7.77 18.30 1.19
CA ARG A 135 -6.32 18.13 1.14
C ARG A 135 -5.95 17.24 -0.03
N VAL A 136 -5.14 17.76 -0.95
CA VAL A 136 -4.71 17.01 -2.14
C VAL A 136 -3.24 17.30 -2.38
N GLY A 137 -2.41 16.27 -2.50
CA GLY A 137 -1.00 16.51 -2.76
C GLY A 137 -0.11 15.28 -2.75
N MET A 138 1.18 15.57 -2.91
CA MET A 138 2.27 14.61 -2.84
C MET A 138 3.07 14.84 -1.56
N VAL A 139 3.44 13.75 -0.89
CA VAL A 139 4.25 13.75 0.33
C VAL A 139 5.52 12.95 0.08
N VAL A 140 6.68 13.50 0.48
CA VAL A 140 7.94 12.75 0.60
C VAL A 140 8.35 12.73 2.07
N ASN A 141 8.65 11.54 2.57
CA ASN A 141 9.07 11.32 3.96
C ASN A 141 10.43 10.64 4.03
N ASP A 142 11.28 11.08 4.96
CA ASP A 142 12.41 10.30 5.43
C ASP A 142 11.94 9.34 6.52
N ARG A 143 12.32 8.06 6.38
CA ARG A 143 12.05 6.97 7.33
C ARG A 143 13.39 6.38 7.80
N PRO A 144 13.51 5.94 9.06
CA PRO A 144 14.75 5.36 9.59
C PRO A 144 15.11 4.04 8.89
N ASP A 145 16.36 3.63 9.00
CA ASP A 145 16.82 2.30 8.52
C ASP A 145 16.36 1.17 9.43
N THR A 146 16.10 1.49 10.70
CA THR A 146 15.57 0.56 11.70
C THR A 146 14.21 0.04 11.26
N PRO A 147 14.00 -1.28 11.10
CA PRO A 147 12.69 -1.84 10.77
C PRO A 147 11.61 -1.50 11.80
N LEU A 148 10.34 -1.46 11.37
CA LEU A 148 9.21 -1.25 12.28
C LEU A 148 9.07 -2.40 13.29
N ASP A 149 8.97 -2.05 14.57
CA ASP A 149 8.59 -2.98 15.63
C ASP A 149 7.09 -2.84 15.92
N PHE A 150 6.27 -3.63 15.23
CA PHE A 150 4.82 -3.61 15.42
C PHE A 150 4.37 -4.04 16.81
N ASP A 151 5.15 -4.86 17.52
CA ASP A 151 4.81 -5.29 18.88
C ASP A 151 4.99 -4.15 19.90
N ALA A 152 5.82 -3.15 19.59
CA ALA A 152 5.96 -1.93 20.39
C ALA A 152 4.85 -0.89 20.17
N MET A 153 3.98 -1.06 19.15
CA MET A 153 3.03 -0.04 18.70
C MET A 153 2.04 0.37 19.79
N ASP A 154 1.39 -0.58 20.46
CA ASP A 154 0.36 -0.29 21.47
C ASP A 154 0.94 0.42 22.68
N ARG A 155 2.12 -0.04 23.14
CA ARG A 155 2.88 0.65 24.19
C ARG A 155 3.21 2.07 23.77
N TRP A 156 3.75 2.28 22.57
CA TRP A 156 4.12 3.59 22.07
C TRP A 156 2.92 4.54 21.97
N ARG A 157 1.76 4.05 21.51
CA ARG A 157 0.51 4.82 21.42
C ARG A 157 -0.01 5.26 22.79
N ALA A 158 0.18 4.43 23.82
CA ALA A 158 -0.23 4.74 25.19
C ALA A 158 0.72 5.72 25.91
N MET A 159 1.94 5.93 25.41
CA MET A 159 2.93 6.81 26.04
C MET A 159 2.64 8.29 25.78
N LYS A 160 2.85 9.12 26.80
CA LYS A 160 2.84 10.59 26.65
C LYS A 160 4.10 11.06 25.91
N PRO A 161 4.05 12.20 25.20
CA PRO A 161 5.25 12.83 24.65
C PRO A 161 6.30 13.07 25.72
N GLY A 162 7.56 12.78 25.41
CA GLY A 162 8.69 12.94 26.33
C GLY A 162 9.86 12.00 26.01
N PRO A 163 10.97 12.10 26.76
CA PRO A 163 12.23 11.42 26.42
C PRO A 163 12.11 9.90 26.28
N GLU A 164 11.27 9.26 27.10
CA GLU A 164 11.05 7.82 27.02
C GLU A 164 10.32 7.41 25.73
N ARG A 165 9.33 8.20 25.29
CA ARG A 165 8.61 7.95 24.05
C ARG A 165 9.51 8.20 22.85
N ASP A 166 10.37 9.22 22.92
CA ASP A 166 11.33 9.53 21.87
C ASP A 166 12.36 8.41 21.72
N ALA A 167 12.88 7.88 22.84
CA ALA A 167 13.78 6.73 22.85
C ALA A 167 13.11 5.47 22.26
N LEU A 168 11.84 5.20 22.60
CA LEU A 168 11.09 4.09 22.00
C LEU A 168 10.84 4.33 20.51
N THR A 169 10.53 5.56 20.10
CA THR A 169 10.33 5.93 18.68
C THR A 169 11.56 5.59 17.85
N ALA A 170 12.74 5.95 18.33
CA ALA A 170 14.00 5.64 17.66
C ALA A 170 14.28 4.14 17.63
N LYS A 171 14.08 3.45 18.76
CA LYS A 171 14.33 2.00 18.87
C LYS A 171 13.38 1.15 18.01
N ALA A 172 12.11 1.53 17.95
CA ALA A 172 11.04 0.79 17.26
C ALA A 172 10.90 1.17 15.78
N GLY A 173 11.76 2.05 15.25
CA GLY A 173 11.70 2.47 13.86
C GLY A 173 10.50 3.37 13.52
N PHE A 174 9.86 4.01 14.51
CA PHE A 174 8.69 4.87 14.31
C PHE A 174 9.02 6.31 13.90
N GLY A 175 10.29 6.60 13.64
CA GLY A 175 10.72 7.90 13.14
C GLY A 175 10.07 8.24 11.79
N ASN A 176 9.68 9.49 11.62
CA ASN A 176 9.16 10.01 10.36
C ASN A 176 9.45 11.51 10.25
N ALA A 177 10.06 11.94 9.16
CA ALA A 177 10.28 13.35 8.87
C ALA A 177 9.74 13.67 7.47
N ARG A 178 8.66 14.46 7.39
CA ARG A 178 8.14 14.94 6.10
C ARG A 178 9.13 15.92 5.48
N ARG A 179 9.80 15.48 4.41
CA ARG A 179 10.82 16.26 3.68
C ARG A 179 10.25 17.19 2.65
N ALA A 180 9.17 16.78 2.00
CA ALA A 180 8.48 17.62 1.04
C ALA A 180 6.97 17.43 1.10
N TRP A 181 6.26 18.51 0.83
CA TRP A 181 4.85 18.53 0.52
C TRP A 181 4.65 19.38 -0.74
N LEU A 182 3.90 18.88 -1.70
CA LEU A 182 3.38 19.68 -2.81
C LEU A 182 1.88 19.45 -2.89
N GLY A 183 1.08 20.47 -2.59
CA GLY A 183 -0.36 20.30 -2.66
C GLY A 183 -1.17 21.40 -2.00
N ARG A 184 -2.48 21.19 -2.01
CA ARG A 184 -3.49 22.01 -1.35
C ARG A 184 -3.74 21.51 0.07
N THR A 185 -3.70 22.41 1.05
CA THR A 185 -4.09 22.15 2.44
C THR A 185 -5.54 22.57 2.70
N GLU A 186 -6.07 22.15 3.85
CA GLU A 186 -7.47 22.36 4.24
C GLU A 186 -7.83 23.85 4.29
N ASP A 187 -6.88 24.70 4.71
CA ASP A 187 -7.00 26.17 4.75
C ASP A 187 -7.09 26.84 3.36
N GLY A 188 -6.96 26.08 2.28
CA GLY A 188 -6.99 26.55 0.90
C GLY A 188 -5.64 26.96 0.33
N THR A 189 -4.56 26.92 1.12
CA THR A 189 -3.21 27.22 0.66
C THR A 189 -2.74 26.14 -0.31
N VAL A 190 -2.11 26.54 -1.41
CA VAL A 190 -1.42 25.62 -2.34
C VAL A 190 0.06 25.92 -2.30
N ALA A 191 0.87 24.96 -1.87
CA ALA A 191 2.29 25.20 -1.65
C ALA A 191 3.18 23.99 -1.91
N LEU A 192 4.41 24.30 -2.34
CA LEU A 192 5.59 23.48 -2.12
C LEU A 192 6.20 23.85 -0.75
N VAL A 193 6.29 22.88 0.14
CA VAL A 193 6.97 23.02 1.43
C VAL A 193 8.15 22.06 1.46
N LEU A 194 9.35 22.58 1.70
CA LEU A 194 10.56 21.80 1.91
C LEU A 194 11.00 21.90 3.36
N SER A 195 11.26 20.75 3.97
CA SER A 195 11.67 20.65 5.37
C SER A 195 13.13 20.20 5.49
N ASP A 196 13.69 20.37 6.69
CA ASP A 196 15.00 19.83 7.08
C ASP A 196 14.92 18.33 7.45
N PRO A 197 16.04 17.67 7.82
CA PRO A 197 16.05 16.26 8.22
C PRO A 197 15.23 15.94 9.49
N GLN A 198 14.86 16.93 10.28
CA GLN A 198 13.97 16.77 11.43
C GLN A 198 12.50 17.04 11.07
N GLY A 199 12.18 17.25 9.79
CA GLY A 199 10.84 17.51 9.30
C GLY A 199 10.34 18.94 9.54
N ARG A 200 11.22 19.88 9.91
CA ARG A 200 10.87 21.28 10.16
C ARG A 200 10.87 22.06 8.84
N PRO A 201 9.78 22.75 8.47
CA PRO A 201 9.74 23.56 7.25
C PRO A 201 10.84 24.63 7.22
N ARG A 202 11.57 24.71 6.11
CA ARG A 202 12.63 25.71 5.85
C ARG A 202 12.28 26.63 4.69
N LEU A 203 11.53 26.12 3.71
CA LEU A 203 11.06 26.89 2.57
C LEU A 203 9.59 26.57 2.31
N THR A 204 8.79 27.62 2.14
CA THR A 204 7.44 27.54 1.58
C THR A 204 7.39 28.41 0.34
N LEU A 205 6.99 27.84 -0.79
CA LEU A 205 6.67 28.56 -2.02
C LEU A 205 5.21 28.23 -2.34
N GLY A 206 4.34 29.22 -2.41
CA GLY A 206 2.93 28.93 -2.63
C GLY A 206 2.04 30.14 -2.79
N VAL A 207 0.75 29.85 -2.87
CA VAL A 207 -0.33 30.83 -3.00
C VAL A 207 -1.28 30.63 -1.82
N GLY A 208 -1.53 31.72 -1.10
CA GLY A 208 -2.48 31.75 0.01
C GLY A 208 -3.93 31.57 -0.46
N LYS A 209 -4.84 31.34 0.48
CA LYS A 209 -6.28 31.18 0.20
C LYS A 209 -6.93 32.41 -0.45
N ASP A 210 -6.30 33.57 -0.32
CA ASP A 210 -6.67 34.86 -0.90
C ASP A 210 -6.11 35.07 -2.33
N GLY A 211 -5.28 34.15 -2.82
CA GLY A 211 -4.63 34.25 -4.13
C GLY A 211 -3.27 34.95 -4.09
N GLU A 212 -2.79 35.36 -2.90
CA GLU A 212 -1.53 36.07 -2.77
C GLU A 212 -0.33 35.10 -2.87
N PRO A 213 0.61 35.30 -3.82
CA PRO A 213 1.81 34.48 -3.91
C PRO A 213 2.80 34.83 -2.80
N SER A 214 3.55 33.84 -2.33
CA SER A 214 4.66 34.10 -1.41
C SER A 214 5.78 33.07 -1.48
N VAL A 215 6.98 33.52 -1.10
CA VAL A 215 8.11 32.67 -0.73
C VAL A 215 8.54 33.00 0.69
N GLU A 216 8.51 32.02 1.58
CA GLU A 216 8.92 32.15 2.98
C GLU A 216 10.13 31.28 3.28
N LEU A 217 11.17 31.89 3.84
CA LEU A 217 12.35 31.20 4.37
C LEU A 217 12.30 31.20 5.90
N ARG A 218 12.63 30.07 6.52
CA ARG A 218 12.64 29.90 7.98
C ARG A 218 14.02 29.51 8.50
N ASP A 219 14.39 30.07 9.65
CA ASP A 219 15.61 29.67 10.38
C ASP A 219 15.46 28.31 11.05
N ALA A 220 16.51 27.86 11.78
CA ALA A 220 16.56 26.58 12.49
C ALA A 220 15.44 26.36 13.52
N ALA A 221 14.95 27.44 14.13
CA ALA A 221 13.86 27.44 15.11
C ALA A 221 12.47 27.47 14.46
N GLY A 222 12.39 27.62 13.13
CA GLY A 222 11.15 27.70 12.38
C GLY A 222 10.59 29.12 12.26
N LYS A 223 11.34 30.13 12.71
CA LYS A 223 10.94 31.54 12.57
C LYS A 223 11.18 32.00 11.14
N VAL A 224 10.20 32.69 10.57
CA VAL A 224 10.34 33.30 9.23
C VAL A 224 11.41 34.38 9.29
N THR A 225 12.44 34.24 8.45
CA THR A 225 13.53 35.20 8.32
C THR A 225 13.39 36.10 7.10
N ARG A 226 12.67 35.63 6.07
CA ARG A 226 12.38 36.40 4.87
C ARG A 226 11.06 35.96 4.25
N THR A 227 10.29 36.95 3.77
CA THR A 227 9.11 36.76 2.95
C THR A 227 9.27 37.57 1.67
N LEU A 228 8.98 36.95 0.52
CA LEU A 228 8.84 37.60 -0.78
C LEU A 228 7.36 37.52 -1.17
N ARG A 229 6.78 38.62 -1.67
CA ARG A 229 5.42 38.72 -2.20
C ARG A 229 5.47 39.48 -3.51
#